data_AF-A0AA35W2W3-F1
#
_entry.id   AF-A0AA35W2W3-F1
#
_cell.length_a   1.000
_cell.length_b   1.000
_cell.length_c   1.000
_cell.angle_alpha   90.00
_cell.angle_beta   90.00
_cell.angle_gamma   90.00
#
_symmetry.space_group_name_H-M   'P 1'
#
loop_
_entity.id
_entity.type
_entity.pdbx_description
1 polymer ?
#
loop_
_entity_poly.entity_id
_entity_poly.type
_entity_poly.pdbx_seq_one_letter_code
_entity_poly.pdbx_strand_id
1 'polypeptide(L)'
;MTTQEKSETQPLSWEDCPGVARNPRRVGGAWTFGNTRLPLYIVFQNLASGATIEEVAQWFEGITEQQVKEVLAHLARMLEQDRVKEEPPE
;
A
#
# COMPACT_ATOMS: atom_id res chain seq x y z
N MET A 1 -21.21 9.48 34.05
CA MET A 1 -20.45 8.25 33.82
C MET A 1 -20.14 8.19 32.34
N THR A 2 -19.00 8.75 31.93
CA THR A 2 -18.59 8.73 30.53
C THR A 2 -17.65 7.55 30.39
N THR A 3 -18.19 6.42 29.91
CA THR A 3 -17.39 5.26 29.57
C THR A 3 -16.51 5.63 28.39
N GLN A 4 -15.20 5.59 28.60
CA GLN A 4 -14.19 5.82 27.59
C GLN A 4 -14.09 4.55 26.72
N GLU A 5 -14.53 4.64 25.47
CA GLU A 5 -14.28 3.59 24.48
C GLU A 5 -12.76 3.48 24.27
N LYS A 6 -12.23 2.28 24.54
CA LYS A 6 -10.89 1.88 24.11
C LYS A 6 -10.79 2.15 22.61
N SER A 7 -9.87 3.01 22.22
CA SER A 7 -9.52 3.21 20.82
C SER A 7 -8.76 1.97 20.33
N GLU A 8 -9.48 0.94 19.89
CA GLU A 8 -8.89 -0.14 19.10
C GLU A 8 -8.33 0.48 17.83
N THR A 9 -7.01 0.43 17.65
CA THR A 9 -6.36 0.87 16.41
C THR A 9 -6.91 0.01 15.27
N GLN A 10 -7.73 0.61 14.40
CA GLN A 10 -8.22 -0.09 13.21
C GLN A 10 -7.01 -0.55 12.36
N PRO A 11 -7.04 -1.78 11.80
CA PRO A 11 -5.96 -2.27 10.97
C PRO A 11 -5.83 -1.39 9.72
N LEU A 12 -4.61 -0.95 9.42
CA LEU A 12 -4.33 -0.18 8.21
C LEU A 12 -4.83 -0.94 6.97
N SER A 13 -5.56 -0.24 6.12
CA SER A 13 -6.08 -0.75 4.86
C SER A 13 -5.40 -0.06 3.69
N TRP A 14 -5.43 -0.67 2.51
CA TRP A 14 -5.03 0.00 1.26
C TRP A 14 -5.92 1.19 0.92
N GLU A 15 -7.14 1.24 1.47
CA GLU A 15 -8.04 2.41 1.39
C GLU A 15 -7.39 3.68 1.99
N ASP A 16 -6.46 3.53 2.94
CA ASP A 16 -5.79 4.65 3.62
C ASP A 16 -4.54 5.14 2.87
N CYS A 17 -4.16 4.49 1.77
CA CYS A 17 -2.95 4.83 1.01
C CYS A 17 -3.29 5.75 -0.17
N PRO A 18 -2.79 7.00 -0.21
CA PRO A 18 -3.09 7.95 -1.30
C PRO A 18 -2.49 7.51 -2.64
N GLY A 19 -1.45 6.66 -2.62
CA GLY A 19 -0.77 6.20 -3.82
C GLY A 19 -1.55 5.15 -4.62
N VAL A 20 -2.63 4.59 -4.08
CA VAL A 20 -3.40 3.53 -4.73
C VAL A 20 -4.84 3.95 -5.00
N ALA A 21 -5.48 3.23 -5.90
CA ALA A 21 -6.91 3.30 -6.15
C ALA A 21 -7.46 1.89 -6.32
N ARG A 22 -8.73 1.71 -5.98
CA ARG A 22 -9.47 0.49 -6.29
C ARG A 22 -10.72 0.86 -7.06
N ASN A 23 -10.97 0.16 -8.16
CA ASN A 23 -12.23 0.24 -8.87
C ASN A 23 -12.78 -1.17 -9.07
N PRO A 24 -13.85 -1.57 -8.36
CA PRO A 24 -14.42 -2.91 -8.46
C PRO A 24 -14.83 -3.34 -9.87
N ARG A 25 -15.05 -2.38 -10.78
CA ARG A 25 -15.44 -2.62 -12.18
C ARG A 25 -14.26 -2.64 -13.16
N ARG A 26 -13.02 -2.48 -12.68
CA ARG A 26 -11.82 -2.44 -13.52
C ARG A 26 -10.76 -3.38 -12.97
N VAL A 27 -9.96 -3.99 -13.84
CA VAL A 27 -8.79 -4.80 -13.47
C VAL A 27 -9.14 -5.88 -12.42
N GLY A 28 -10.33 -6.50 -12.54
CA GLY A 28 -10.79 -7.53 -11.60
C GLY A 28 -10.96 -7.07 -10.15
N GLY A 29 -11.05 -5.76 -9.89
CA GLY A 29 -11.14 -5.20 -8.54
C GLY A 29 -9.81 -5.16 -7.79
N ALA A 30 -8.68 -5.34 -8.47
CA ALA A 30 -7.35 -5.21 -7.91
C ALA A 30 -7.05 -3.75 -7.50
N TRP A 31 -6.16 -3.60 -6.52
CA TRP A 31 -5.54 -2.31 -6.21
C TRP A 31 -4.57 -1.93 -7.33
N THR A 32 -4.69 -0.71 -7.81
CA THR A 32 -3.85 -0.12 -8.85
C THR A 32 -3.16 1.13 -8.33
N PHE A 33 -2.09 1.56 -8.98
CA PHE A 33 -1.57 2.91 -8.76
C PHE A 33 -2.65 3.92 -9.12
N GLY A 34 -2.92 4.87 -8.23
CA GLY A 34 -3.81 6.01 -8.45
C GLY A 34 -3.66 6.62 -9.84
N ASN A 35 -4.78 6.86 -10.51
CA ASN A 35 -4.89 7.37 -11.89
C ASN A 35 -4.38 6.43 -13.00
N THR A 36 -3.91 5.22 -12.69
CA THR A 36 -3.51 4.21 -13.68
C THR A 36 -4.45 3.00 -13.65
N ARG A 37 -4.28 2.09 -14.61
CA ARG A 37 -4.82 0.71 -14.51
C ARG A 37 -3.75 -0.30 -14.11
N LEU A 38 -2.59 0.17 -13.69
CA LEU A 38 -1.43 -0.66 -13.39
C LEU A 38 -1.58 -1.24 -11.98
N PRO A 39 -1.69 -2.57 -11.83
CA PRO A 39 -1.83 -3.21 -10.54
C PRO A 39 -0.55 -3.08 -9.70
N LEU A 40 -0.64 -3.03 -8.37
CA LEU A 40 0.56 -2.83 -7.53
C LEU A 40 1.67 -3.84 -7.76
N TYR A 41 1.30 -5.10 -8.05
CA TYR A 41 2.28 -6.18 -8.23
C TYR A 41 3.31 -5.86 -9.32
N ILE A 42 2.97 -5.05 -10.33
CA ILE A 42 3.90 -4.75 -11.42
C ILE A 42 5.12 -3.99 -10.91
N VAL A 43 4.94 -3.05 -9.98
CA VAL A 43 6.04 -2.29 -9.40
C VAL A 43 6.87 -3.19 -8.50
N PHE A 44 6.24 -3.99 -7.64
CA PHE A 44 6.97 -4.92 -6.77
C PHE A 44 7.77 -5.95 -7.58
N GLN A 45 7.23 -6.45 -8.69
CA GLN A 45 7.93 -7.37 -9.57
C GLN A 45 9.20 -6.75 -10.18
N ASN A 46 9.12 -5.50 -10.63
CA ASN A 46 10.28 -4.79 -11.21
C ASN A 46 11.34 -4.49 -10.14
N LEU A 47 10.91 -4.02 -8.97
CA LEU A 47 11.82 -3.79 -7.84
C LEU A 47 12.52 -5.08 -7.39
N ALA A 48 11.78 -6.19 -7.31
CA ALA A 48 12.35 -7.51 -6.99
C ALA A 48 13.32 -8.03 -8.07
N SER A 49 13.19 -7.54 -9.31
CA SER A 49 14.11 -7.86 -10.41
C SER A 49 15.34 -6.95 -10.45
N GLY A 50 15.49 -6.04 -9.48
CA GLY A 50 16.64 -5.15 -9.34
C GLY A 50 16.47 -3.76 -9.94
N ALA A 51 15.28 -3.40 -10.45
CA ALA A 51 15.02 -2.04 -10.93
C ALA A 51 14.98 -1.04 -9.77
N THR A 52 15.39 0.21 -10.02
CA THR A 52 15.22 1.29 -9.05
C THR A 52 13.81 1.90 -9.13
N ILE A 53 13.44 2.71 -8.13
CA ILE A 53 12.15 3.42 -8.12
C ILE A 53 12.06 4.40 -9.30
N GLU A 54 13.17 5.08 -9.58
CA GLU A 54 13.32 6.03 -10.67
C GLU A 54 13.10 5.33 -12.01
N GLU A 55 13.75 4.18 -12.25
CA GLU A 55 13.59 3.39 -13.48
C GLU A 55 12.13 2.96 -13.69
N VAL A 56 11.49 2.45 -12.63
CA VAL A 56 10.08 2.03 -12.69
C VAL A 56 9.17 3.22 -13.03
N ALA A 57 9.37 4.38 -12.40
CA ALA A 57 8.60 5.58 -12.70
C ALA A 57 8.81 6.07 -14.14
N GLN A 58 10.00 5.87 -14.71
CA GLN A 58 10.29 6.20 -16.10
C GLN A 58 9.62 5.24 -17.10
N TRP A 59 9.45 3.96 -16.76
CA TRP A 59 8.85 2.98 -17.66
C TRP A 59 7.32 3.02 -17.70
N PHE A 60 6.67 3.47 -16.63
CA PHE A 60 5.22 3.43 -16.50
C PHE A 60 4.61 4.83 -16.48
N GLU A 61 3.98 5.20 -17.59
CA GLU A 61 3.22 6.45 -17.67
C GLU A 61 2.12 6.51 -16.58
N GLY A 62 2.11 7.61 -15.84
CA GLY A 62 1.15 7.85 -14.76
C GLY A 62 1.55 7.27 -13.41
N ILE A 63 2.68 6.57 -13.28
CA ILE A 63 3.28 6.23 -11.99
C ILE A 63 4.39 7.25 -11.70
N THR A 64 4.31 7.90 -10.55
CA THR A 64 5.39 8.80 -10.08
C THR A 64 6.26 8.11 -9.03
N GLU A 65 7.53 8.51 -8.93
CA GLU A 65 8.41 8.01 -7.87
C GLU A 65 7.81 8.22 -6.48
N GLN A 66 7.17 9.38 -6.26
CA GLN A 66 6.54 9.73 -4.99
C GLN A 66 5.44 8.73 -4.65
N GLN A 67 4.62 8.36 -5.63
CA GLN A 67 3.55 7.39 -5.46
C GLN A 67 4.08 5.99 -5.11
N VAL A 68 5.20 5.58 -5.72
CA VAL A 68 5.88 4.32 -5.36
C VAL A 68 6.41 4.38 -3.92
N LYS A 69 7.04 5.50 -3.52
CA LYS A 69 7.53 5.72 -2.16
C LYS A 69 6.39 5.69 -1.13
N GLU A 70 5.24 6.28 -1.43
CA GLU A 70 4.03 6.25 -0.59
C GLU A 70 3.48 4.84 -0.40
N VAL A 71 3.39 4.06 -1.49
CA VAL A 71 2.96 2.67 -1.44
C VAL A 71 3.91 1.82 -0.58
N LEU A 72 5.22 1.98 -0.74
CA LEU A 72 6.22 1.25 0.03
C LEU A 72 6.19 1.63 1.52
N ALA A 73 6.07 2.93 1.83
CA ALA A 73 5.96 3.40 3.21
C ALA A 73 4.67 2.88 3.88
N HIS A 74 3.56 2.84 3.14
CA HIS A 74 2.30 2.29 3.65
C HIS A 74 2.41 0.80 3.95
N LEU A 75 2.99 0.02 3.03
CA LEU A 75 3.23 -1.41 3.22
C LEU A 75 4.10 -1.68 4.44
N ALA A 76 5.17 -0.90 4.65
CA ALA A 76 6.02 -1.02 5.83
C ALA A 76 5.22 -0.85 7.13
N ARG A 77 4.37 0.18 7.21
CA ARG A 77 3.49 0.43 8.37
C ARG A 77 2.47 -0.69 8.59
N MET A 78 1.90 -1.25 7.52
CA MET A 78 1.00 -2.39 7.62
C MET A 78 1.71 -3.61 8.23
N LEU A 79 2.95 -3.88 7.79
CA LEU A 79 3.76 -4.99 8.32
C LEU A 79 4.19 -4.78 9.78
N GLU A 80 4.48 -3.53 10.17
CA GLU A 80 4.77 -3.18 11.57
C GLU A 80 3.56 -3.42 12.47
N GLN A 81 2.36 -3.03 12.03
CA GLN A 81 1.13 -3.29 12.78
C GLN A 81 0.81 -4.77 12.90
N ASP A 82 1.10 -5.56 11.86
CA ASP A 82 0.90 -7.01 11.90
C ASP A 82 1.82 -7.67 12.92
N ARG A 83 3.09 -7.25 12.99
CA ARG A 83 4.06 -7.73 13.99
C ARG A 83 3.59 -7.47 15.44
N VAL A 84 2.99 -6.31 15.72
CA VAL A 84 2.48 -5.98 17.07
C VAL A 84 1.35 -6.94 17.50
N LYS A 85 0.64 -7.57 16.56
CA LYS A 85 -0.38 -8.57 16.89
C LYS A 85 0.21 -9.94 17.27
N GLU A 86 1.47 -10.21 16.97
CA GLU A 86 2.12 -11.51 17.22
C GLU A 86 2.82 -11.60 18.59
N GLU A 87 2.78 -10.58 19.44
CA GLU A 87 3.36 -10.65 20.79
C GLU A 87 2.61 -11.68 21.66
N PRO A 88 3.26 -12.73 22.19
CA PRO A 88 2.59 -13.74 23.01
C PRO A 88 2.19 -13.12 24.37
N PRO A 89 1.04 -13.50 24.95
CA PRO A 89 0.67 -13.03 26.28
C PRO A 89 1.65 -13.60 27.32
N GLU A 90 2.19 -12.72 28.18
CA GLU A 90 2.95 -13.08 29.40
C GLU A 90 2.12 -13.95 30.37
#